data_AF-A0A2E1VW00-F1
#
_entry.id   AF-A0A2E1VW00-F1
#
_cell.length_a   1.000
_cell.length_b   1.000
_cell.length_c   1.000
_cell.angle_alpha   90.00
_cell.angle_beta   90.00
_cell.angle_gamma   90.00
#
_symmetry.space_group_name_H-M   'P 1'
#
loop_
_entity.id
_entity.type
_entity.pdbx_description
1 polymer ?
#
loop_
_entity_poly.entity_id
_entity_poly.type
_entity_poly.pdbx_seq_one_letter_code
_entity_poly.pdbx_strand_id
1 'polypeptide(L)'
;MQLMATKTPYAESFRLEVARLARKEIRAHLTPLTSDLKAARKKISAQAKEIARLQRELKRLGRLAEPHAGVQGEREQSAQPGQLPRKWRKDTVRATRRALGLTQGELAEALGVSIGSVNGWETGRTEPRHRWKQKVLQLRESGVE
;
A
#
# COMPACT_ATOMS: atom_id res chain seq x y z
N MET A 1 59.11 45.26 23.42
CA MET A 1 59.35 43.94 24.03
C MET A 1 58.04 43.21 24.15
N GLN A 2 57.94 42.05 23.52
CA GLN A 2 56.73 41.27 23.34
C GLN A 2 56.64 40.25 24.49
N LEU A 3 55.63 40.36 25.35
CA LEU A 3 55.36 39.38 26.40
C LEU A 3 54.16 38.53 25.98
N MET A 4 54.46 37.27 25.67
CA MET A 4 53.57 36.23 25.16
C MET A 4 52.52 35.84 26.21
N ALA A 5 51.24 35.96 25.87
CA ALA A 5 50.13 35.47 26.67
C ALA A 5 50.05 33.92 26.59
N THR A 6 50.73 33.22 27.50
CA THR A 6 50.76 31.74 27.56
C THR A 6 49.67 31.17 28.48
N LYS A 7 48.41 31.53 28.23
CA LYS A 7 47.25 30.93 28.92
C LYS A 7 46.36 30.14 27.95
N THR A 8 46.85 29.11 27.27
CA THR A 8 45.96 28.31 26.40
C THR A 8 46.27 26.84 26.10
N PRO A 9 47.40 26.20 26.46
CA PRO A 9 47.62 24.80 26.06
C PRO A 9 46.72 23.81 26.81
N TYR A 10 46.46 24.04 28.10
CA TYR A 10 45.61 23.16 28.92
C TYR A 10 44.11 23.28 28.58
N ALA A 11 43.62 24.50 28.39
CA ALA A 11 42.21 24.71 28.03
C ALA A 11 41.89 24.14 26.65
N GLU A 12 42.84 24.20 25.71
CA GLU A 12 42.70 23.61 24.39
C GLU A 12 42.74 22.08 24.43
N SER A 13 43.71 21.49 25.15
CA SER A 13 43.78 20.04 25.31
C SER A 13 42.54 19.47 26.03
N PHE A 14 42.01 20.16 27.04
CA PHE A 14 40.76 19.79 27.71
C PHE A 14 39.56 19.81 26.75
N ARG A 15 39.40 20.86 25.94
CA ARG A 15 38.31 20.92 24.94
C ARG A 15 38.41 19.79 23.92
N LEU A 16 39.62 19.50 23.44
CA LEU A 16 39.86 18.38 22.52
C LEU A 16 39.49 17.04 23.17
N GLU A 17 39.82 16.86 24.45
CA GLU A 17 39.51 15.65 25.21
C GLU A 17 38.01 15.49 25.45
N VAL A 18 37.31 16.57 25.81
CA VAL A 18 35.84 16.59 25.91
C VAL A 18 35.18 16.26 24.57
N ALA A 19 35.65 16.86 23.46
CA ALA A 19 35.14 16.55 22.13
C ALA A 19 35.44 15.10 21.71
N ARG A 20 36.60 14.56 22.09
CA ARG A 20 36.96 13.15 21.85
C ARG A 20 36.03 12.21 22.61
N LEU A 21 35.77 12.47 23.89
CA LEU A 21 34.86 11.69 24.73
C LEU A 21 33.41 11.78 24.21
N ALA A 22 32.91 12.97 23.90
CA ALA A 22 31.58 13.15 23.33
C ALA A 22 31.41 12.35 22.02
N ARG A 23 32.39 12.41 21.10
CA ARG A 23 32.39 11.60 19.87
C ARG A 23 32.50 10.10 20.13
N LYS A 24 33.15 9.69 21.21
CA LYS A 24 33.23 8.28 21.60
C LYS A 24 31.87 7.78 22.07
N GLU A 25 31.20 8.51 22.96
CA GLU A 25 29.87 8.18 23.47
C GLU A 25 28.81 8.18 22.37
N ILE A 26 28.80 9.21 21.50
CA ILE A 26 27.87 9.26 20.36
C ILE A 26 28.05 8.05 19.45
N ARG A 27 29.30 7.66 19.15
CA ARG A 27 29.55 6.46 18.34
C ARG A 27 29.09 5.19 19.03
N ALA A 28 29.35 5.03 20.32
CA ALA A 28 28.93 3.86 21.08
C ALA A 28 27.42 3.59 20.97
N HIS A 29 26.59 4.64 20.92
CA HIS A 29 25.14 4.50 20.79
C HIS A 29 24.65 4.46 19.34
N LEU A 30 25.26 5.19 18.41
CA LEU A 30 24.81 5.23 17.01
C LEU A 30 25.27 4.01 16.20
N THR A 31 26.44 3.43 16.48
CA THR A 31 26.94 2.30 15.68
C THR A 31 26.04 1.06 15.75
N PRO A 32 25.51 0.64 16.92
CA PRO A 32 24.55 -0.47 16.96
C PRO A 32 23.28 -0.15 16.18
N LEU A 33 22.72 1.05 16.33
CA LEU A 33 21.51 1.47 15.61
C LEU A 33 21.68 1.45 14.10
N THR A 34 22.82 1.95 13.58
CA THR A 34 23.11 1.90 12.14
C THR A 34 23.28 0.46 11.63
N SER A 35 23.86 -0.43 12.44
CA SER A 35 23.97 -1.86 12.15
C SER A 35 22.58 -2.51 12.11
N ASP A 36 21.73 -2.22 13.09
CA ASP A 36 20.36 -2.74 13.17
C ASP A 36 19.50 -2.26 12.00
N LEU A 37 19.62 -0.98 11.60
CA LEU A 37 18.95 -0.46 10.41
C LEU A 37 19.39 -1.20 9.14
N LYS A 38 20.69 -1.50 9.00
CA LYS A 38 21.21 -2.30 7.87
C LYS A 38 20.66 -3.73 7.90
N ALA A 39 20.63 -4.36 9.07
CA ALA A 39 20.07 -5.69 9.26
C ALA A 39 18.56 -5.73 8.95
N ALA A 40 17.80 -4.75 9.43
CA ALA A 40 16.37 -4.59 9.16
C ALA A 40 16.10 -4.38 7.66
N ARG A 41 16.86 -3.50 6.98
CA ARG A 41 16.77 -3.32 5.52
C ARG A 41 17.04 -4.62 4.76
N LYS A 42 18.02 -5.41 5.20
CA LYS A 42 18.30 -6.74 4.61
C LYS A 42 17.11 -7.68 4.80
N LYS A 43 16.54 -7.76 6.01
CA LYS A 43 15.33 -8.56 6.31
C LYS A 43 14.14 -8.14 5.44
N ILE A 44 13.84 -6.85 5.35
CA ILE A 44 12.77 -6.30 4.52
C ILE A 44 12.96 -6.71 3.05
N SER A 45 14.18 -6.59 2.52
CA SER A 45 14.45 -6.99 1.14
C SER A 45 14.30 -8.49 0.90
N ALA A 46 14.69 -9.33 1.87
CA ALA A 46 14.54 -10.77 1.79
C ALA A 46 13.05 -11.16 1.85
N GLN A 47 12.29 -10.57 2.76
CA GLN A 47 10.84 -10.79 2.88
C GLN A 47 10.10 -10.31 1.62
N ALA A 48 10.44 -9.15 1.06
CA ALA A 48 9.83 -8.66 -0.17
C ALA A 48 10.07 -9.62 -1.35
N LYS A 49 11.28 -10.20 -1.46
CA LYS A 49 11.59 -11.23 -2.45
C LYS A 49 10.79 -12.51 -2.23
N GLU A 50 10.62 -12.93 -0.98
CA GLU A 50 9.83 -14.11 -0.64
C GLU A 50 8.35 -13.90 -0.96
N ILE A 51 7.79 -12.73 -0.62
CA ILE A 51 6.43 -12.35 -1.01
C ILE A 51 6.26 -12.42 -2.53
N ALA A 52 7.21 -11.86 -3.30
CA ALA A 52 7.17 -11.91 -4.75
C ALA A 52 7.32 -13.34 -5.32
N ARG A 53 8.04 -14.23 -4.62
CA ARG A 53 8.12 -15.66 -4.97
C ARG A 53 6.79 -16.35 -4.70
N LEU A 54 6.23 -16.21 -3.50
CA LEU A 54 4.95 -16.81 -3.11
C LEU A 54 3.80 -16.31 -3.99
N GLN A 55 3.76 -15.02 -4.35
CA GLN A 55 2.78 -14.49 -5.30
C GLN A 55 2.89 -15.14 -6.68
N ARG A 56 4.10 -15.42 -7.18
CA ARG A 56 4.32 -16.14 -8.44
C ARG A 56 3.87 -17.60 -8.33
N GLU A 57 4.12 -18.24 -7.19
CA GLU A 57 3.72 -19.61 -6.91
C GLU A 57 2.20 -19.74 -6.81
N LEU A 58 1.53 -18.85 -6.07
CA LEU A 58 0.06 -18.76 -6.04
C LEU A 58 -0.52 -18.52 -7.44
N LYS A 59 0.11 -17.68 -8.27
CA LYS A 59 -0.31 -17.50 -9.67
C LYS A 59 -0.12 -18.76 -10.50
N ARG A 60 0.96 -19.52 -10.29
CA ARG A 60 1.22 -20.80 -10.98
C ARG A 60 0.21 -21.86 -10.54
N LEU A 61 -0.01 -22.01 -9.24
CA LEU A 61 -1.00 -22.94 -8.68
C LEU A 61 -2.41 -22.54 -9.11
N GLY A 62 -2.73 -21.25 -9.11
CA GLY A 62 -3.98 -20.74 -9.68
C GLY A 62 -4.14 -21.13 -11.15
N ARG A 63 -3.09 -21.01 -11.98
CA ARG A 63 -3.13 -21.50 -13.37
C ARG A 63 -3.28 -23.02 -13.49
N LEU A 64 -2.68 -23.79 -12.59
CA LEU A 64 -2.78 -25.26 -12.55
C LEU A 64 -4.09 -25.77 -11.93
N ALA A 65 -4.79 -24.94 -11.15
CA ALA A 65 -6.16 -25.16 -10.69
C ALA A 65 -7.19 -24.73 -11.74
N GLU A 66 -6.79 -23.86 -12.69
CA GLU A 66 -7.59 -23.38 -13.84
C GLU A 66 -7.32 -24.12 -15.20
N PRO A 67 -7.03 -25.44 -15.31
CA PRO A 67 -7.04 -26.12 -16.61
C PRO A 67 -8.46 -26.46 -17.09
N HIS A 68 -9.51 -25.83 -16.56
CA HIS A 68 -10.91 -26.01 -16.99
C HIS A 68 -11.63 -24.69 -17.36
N ALA A 69 -10.90 -23.62 -17.68
CA ALA A 69 -11.50 -22.39 -18.22
C ALA A 69 -11.55 -22.36 -19.77
N GLY A 70 -11.67 -23.56 -20.38
CA GLY A 70 -11.80 -23.77 -21.83
C GLY A 70 -13.20 -24.25 -22.26
N VAL A 71 -14.22 -24.13 -21.40
CA VAL A 71 -15.61 -24.38 -21.76
C VAL A 71 -16.40 -23.11 -21.47
N GLN A 72 -16.66 -22.33 -22.52
CA GLN A 72 -17.76 -21.37 -22.50
C GLN A 72 -19.06 -22.17 -22.56
N GLY A 73 -19.97 -21.92 -21.61
CA GLY A 73 -21.32 -22.48 -21.64
C GLY A 73 -21.83 -22.83 -20.25
N GLU A 74 -22.67 -21.95 -19.73
CA GLU A 74 -23.81 -22.31 -18.87
C GLU A 74 -23.52 -22.97 -17.51
N ARG A 75 -23.57 -22.15 -16.46
CA ARG A 75 -24.67 -22.24 -15.48
C ARG A 75 -24.60 -21.08 -14.49
N GLU A 76 -25.66 -20.29 -14.53
CA GLU A 76 -26.24 -19.62 -13.36
C GLU A 76 -26.31 -20.60 -12.16
N GLN A 77 -26.42 -20.04 -10.95
CA GLN A 77 -26.48 -20.69 -9.63
C GLN A 77 -25.10 -20.70 -8.95
N SER A 78 -24.78 -19.87 -7.97
CA SER A 78 -25.61 -19.27 -6.92
C SER A 78 -24.87 -18.06 -6.35
N ALA A 79 -25.36 -16.84 -6.64
CA ALA A 79 -24.91 -15.66 -5.92
C ALA A 79 -25.62 -15.65 -4.57
N GLN A 80 -24.93 -16.10 -3.52
CA GLN A 80 -25.36 -15.77 -2.16
C GLN A 80 -25.29 -14.24 -1.99
N PRO A 81 -26.37 -13.59 -1.49
CA PRO A 81 -26.36 -12.15 -1.27
C PRO A 81 -25.22 -11.81 -0.30
N GLY A 82 -24.29 -10.97 -0.74
CA GLY A 82 -23.18 -10.46 0.08
C GLY A 82 -21.75 -10.89 -0.29
N GLN A 83 -21.53 -11.81 -1.24
CA GLN A 83 -20.16 -12.16 -1.67
C GLN A 83 -19.69 -11.30 -2.86
N LEU A 84 -18.57 -10.59 -2.68
CA LEU A 84 -17.93 -9.85 -3.77
C LEU A 84 -17.47 -10.80 -4.90
N PRO A 85 -17.63 -10.43 -6.17
CA PRO A 85 -17.15 -11.24 -7.28
C PRO A 85 -15.63 -11.41 -7.19
N ARG A 86 -15.14 -12.64 -7.45
CA ARG A 86 -13.71 -13.00 -7.40
C ARG A 86 -12.81 -12.10 -8.24
N LYS A 87 -13.35 -11.47 -9.29
CA LYS A 87 -12.67 -10.49 -10.13
C LYS A 87 -13.57 -9.25 -10.31
N TRP A 88 -13.06 -8.09 -9.90
CA TRP A 88 -13.76 -6.82 -10.10
C TRP A 88 -13.67 -6.39 -11.56
N ARG A 89 -14.81 -6.21 -12.22
CA ARG A 89 -14.85 -5.67 -13.59
C ARG A 89 -14.85 -4.15 -13.52
N LYS A 90 -13.96 -3.49 -14.26
CA LYS A 90 -13.90 -2.02 -14.35
C LYS A 90 -15.25 -1.39 -14.74
N ASP A 91 -16.02 -2.09 -15.58
CA ASP A 91 -17.30 -1.61 -16.08
C ASP A 91 -18.44 -1.74 -15.04
N THR A 92 -18.22 -2.43 -13.91
CA THR A 92 -19.26 -2.64 -12.87
C THR A 92 -19.80 -1.32 -12.36
N VAL A 93 -18.93 -0.36 -12.04
CA VAL A 93 -19.34 0.96 -11.51
C VAL A 93 -20.20 1.70 -12.54
N ARG A 94 -19.74 1.73 -13.79
CA ARG A 94 -20.45 2.40 -14.89
C ARG A 94 -21.79 1.72 -15.20
N ALA A 95 -21.82 0.39 -15.16
CA ALA A 95 -23.03 -0.39 -15.41
C ALA A 95 -24.06 -0.16 -14.29
N THR A 96 -23.66 -0.23 -13.02
CA THR A 96 -24.53 0.10 -11.89
C THR A 96 -25.05 1.53 -12.00
N ARG A 97 -24.18 2.50 -12.29
CA ARG A 97 -24.58 3.90 -12.45
C ARG A 97 -25.66 4.07 -13.53
N ARG A 98 -25.44 3.47 -14.70
CA ARG A 98 -26.36 3.56 -15.84
C ARG A 98 -27.67 2.83 -15.59
N ALA A 99 -27.63 1.68 -14.91
CA ALA A 99 -28.83 0.93 -14.54
C ALA A 99 -29.75 1.75 -13.63
N LEU A 100 -29.16 2.55 -12.74
CA LEU A 100 -29.89 3.42 -11.81
C LEU A 100 -30.21 4.81 -12.39
N GLY A 101 -29.86 5.08 -13.65
CA GLY A 101 -30.06 6.39 -14.27
C GLY A 101 -29.22 7.54 -13.67
N LEU A 102 -28.20 7.23 -12.88
CA LEU A 102 -27.43 8.24 -12.14
C LEU A 102 -26.34 8.89 -12.99
N THR A 103 -26.03 10.14 -12.68
CA THR A 103 -24.81 10.83 -13.08
C THR A 103 -23.62 10.37 -12.22
N GLN A 104 -22.40 10.71 -12.64
CA GLN A 104 -21.21 10.41 -11.81
C GLN A 104 -21.24 11.15 -10.47
N GLY A 105 -21.87 12.33 -10.43
CA GLY A 105 -22.05 13.14 -9.23
C GLY A 105 -22.99 12.47 -8.23
N GLU A 106 -24.18 12.08 -8.69
CA GLU A 106 -25.18 11.44 -7.84
C GLU A 106 -24.71 10.08 -7.31
N LEU A 107 -23.98 9.30 -8.11
CA LEU A 107 -23.35 8.07 -7.60
C LEU A 107 -22.28 8.37 -6.56
N ALA A 108 -21.50 9.44 -6.74
CA ALA A 108 -20.49 9.83 -5.77
C ALA A 108 -21.12 10.26 -4.44
N GLU A 109 -22.23 11.00 -4.50
CA GLU A 109 -23.04 11.40 -3.35
C GLU A 109 -23.64 10.19 -2.62
N ALA A 110 -24.31 9.29 -3.36
CA ALA A 110 -24.89 8.07 -2.80
C ALA A 110 -23.86 7.17 -2.08
N LEU A 111 -22.62 7.18 -2.56
CA LEU A 111 -21.52 6.45 -1.92
C LEU A 111 -20.85 7.27 -0.81
N GLY A 112 -20.88 8.60 -0.84
CA GLY A 112 -20.11 9.47 0.05
C GLY A 112 -18.63 9.55 -0.35
N VAL A 113 -18.36 9.65 -1.66
CA VAL A 113 -17.02 9.82 -2.25
C VAL A 113 -16.98 11.05 -3.15
N SER A 114 -15.77 11.45 -3.57
CA SER A 114 -15.61 12.50 -4.58
C SER A 114 -15.96 11.99 -5.99
N ILE A 115 -16.45 12.89 -6.85
CA ILE A 115 -16.73 12.63 -8.27
C ILE A 115 -15.47 12.10 -8.98
N GLY A 116 -14.29 12.64 -8.63
CA GLY A 116 -13.00 12.19 -9.18
C GLY A 116 -12.68 10.72 -8.86
N SER A 117 -13.16 10.19 -7.72
CA SER A 117 -13.01 8.77 -7.39
C SER A 117 -13.86 7.89 -8.32
N VAL A 118 -15.12 8.27 -8.55
CA VAL A 118 -16.01 7.56 -9.49
C VAL A 118 -15.43 7.58 -10.90
N ASN A 119 -14.96 8.74 -11.38
CA ASN A 119 -14.31 8.86 -12.67
C ASN A 119 -13.06 7.96 -12.78
N GLY A 120 -12.20 7.96 -11.75
CA GLY A 120 -11.02 7.10 -11.67
C GLY A 120 -11.35 5.61 -11.72
N TRP A 121 -12.49 5.20 -11.16
CA TRP A 121 -12.98 3.82 -11.22
C TRP A 121 -13.54 3.47 -12.59
N GLU A 122 -14.37 4.34 -13.18
CA GLU A 122 -14.98 4.11 -14.49
C GLU A 122 -14.00 4.14 -15.66
N THR A 123 -12.89 4.86 -15.52
CA THR A 123 -11.79 4.90 -16.51
C THR A 123 -10.76 3.80 -16.29
N GLY A 124 -10.81 3.12 -15.13
CA GLY A 124 -9.84 2.09 -14.75
C GLY A 124 -8.48 2.63 -14.30
N ARG A 125 -8.35 3.94 -14.09
CA ARG A 125 -7.13 4.56 -13.53
C ARG A 125 -6.87 4.08 -12.10
N THR A 126 -7.93 3.80 -11.35
CA THR A 126 -7.87 3.32 -9.97
C THR A 126 -8.96 2.27 -9.73
N GLU A 127 -8.70 1.30 -8.86
CA GLU A 127 -9.71 0.30 -8.48
C GLU A 127 -10.35 0.66 -7.13
N PRO A 128 -11.69 0.56 -6.99
CA PRO A 128 -12.35 0.80 -5.71
C PRO A 128 -11.82 -0.14 -4.62
N ARG A 129 -11.64 0.38 -3.41
CA ARG A 129 -11.31 -0.47 -2.23
C ARG A 129 -12.48 -1.39 -1.88
N HIS A 130 -12.20 -2.47 -1.14
CA HIS A 130 -13.18 -3.49 -0.74
C HIS A 130 -14.53 -2.91 -0.25
N ARG A 131 -14.50 -1.94 0.68
CA ARG A 131 -15.71 -1.27 1.20
C ARG A 131 -16.58 -0.62 0.11
N TRP A 132 -15.94 -0.06 -0.92
CA TRP A 132 -16.63 0.64 -2.00
C TRP A 132 -17.20 -0.34 -3.02
N LYS A 133 -16.50 -1.46 -3.26
CA LYS A 133 -17.03 -2.57 -4.06
C LYS A 133 -18.34 -3.10 -3.45
N GLN A 134 -18.37 -3.30 -2.15
CA GLN A 134 -19.57 -3.77 -1.44
C GLN A 134 -20.73 -2.78 -1.58
N LYS A 135 -20.49 -1.49 -1.31
CA LYS A 135 -21.53 -0.46 -1.46
C LYS A 135 -22.08 -0.36 -2.89
N VAL A 136 -21.24 -0.47 -3.91
CA VAL A 136 -21.68 -0.45 -5.32
C VAL A 136 -22.55 -1.66 -5.67
N LEU A 137 -22.27 -2.84 -5.09
CA LEU A 137 -23.11 -4.01 -5.28
C LEU A 137 -24.43 -3.90 -4.51
N GLN A 138 -24.39 -3.42 -3.27
CA GLN A 138 -25.61 -3.18 -2.47
C GLN A 138 -26.53 -2.19 -3.20
N LEU A 139 -25.98 -1.10 -3.73
CA LEU A 139 -26.75 -0.12 -4.50
C LEU A 139 -27.37 -0.71 -5.78
N ARG A 140 -26.68 -1.68 -6.39
CA ARG A 140 -27.18 -2.43 -7.54
C ARG A 140 -28.31 -3.38 -7.14
N GLU A 141 -28.22 -4.01 -5.98
CA GLU A 141 -29.27 -4.90 -5.46
C GLU A 141 -30.51 -4.10 -5.03
N SER A 142 -30.33 -2.93 -4.42
CA SER A 142 -31.43 -2.10 -3.89
C SER A 142 -32.19 -1.29 -4.94
N GLY A 143 -31.67 -1.15 -6.16
CA GLY A 143 -32.32 -0.39 -7.24
C GLY A 143 -32.79 -1.22 -8.42
N VAL A 144 -33.02 -2.53 -8.20
CA VAL A 144 -33.57 -3.49 -9.18
C VAL A 144 -35.01 -3.91 -8.81
N GLU A 145 -35.67 -3.17 -7.91
CA GLU A 145 -37.14 -3.19 -7.79
C GLU A 145 -37.78 -2.13 -8.70
#